data_AF-A0A958FP47-F1
#
_entry.id   AF-A0A958FP47-F1
#
_cell.length_a   1.000
_cell.length_b   1.000
_cell.length_c   1.000
_cell.angle_alpha   90.00
_cell.angle_beta   90.00
_cell.angle_gamma   90.00
#
_symmetry.space_group_name_H-M   'P 1'
#
loop_
_entity.id
_entity.type
_entity.pdbx_description
1 polymer ?
#
loop_
_entity_poly.entity_id
_entity_poly.type
_entity_poly.pdbx_seq_one_letter_code
_entity_poly.pdbx_strand_id
1 'polypeptide(L)' 'FFKKSTGKTFIKYVNELRIGQACKLLIESELTIAEICYKVGFNNLSNFNRRFFERHEISPKRYRQEFGVGG' A
#
# COMPACT_ATOMS: atom_id res chain seq x y z
N PHE A 1 -2.32 -17.28 22.99
CA PHE A 1 -1.94 -16.11 23.81
C PHE A 1 -1.83 -14.87 22.93
N PHE A 2 -2.93 -14.17 22.70
CA PHE A 2 -2.96 -12.88 22.00
C PHE A 2 -2.53 -11.79 23.01
N LYS A 3 -1.23 -11.45 23.05
CA LYS A 3 -0.72 -10.43 23.99
C LYS A 3 -1.39 -9.09 23.70
N LYS A 4 -2.02 -8.55 24.74
CA LYS A 4 -2.61 -7.21 24.87
C LYS A 4 -1.57 -6.14 24.52
N SER A 5 -1.58 -5.67 23.28
CA SER A 5 -1.01 -4.40 22.85
C SER A 5 -1.95 -3.76 21.83
N THR A 6 -3.16 -3.44 22.31
CA THR A 6 -4.03 -2.32 21.87
C THR A 6 -4.28 -2.15 20.35
N GLY A 7 -4.46 -3.23 19.59
CA GLY A 7 -4.93 -3.17 18.18
C GLY A 7 -3.92 -2.67 17.15
N LYS A 8 -2.77 -2.13 17.60
CA LYS A 8 -1.69 -1.65 16.72
C LYS A 8 -1.10 -2.77 15.85
N THR A 9 -0.96 -3.97 16.40
CA THR A 9 -0.45 -5.14 15.66
C THR A 9 -1.42 -5.61 14.58
N PHE A 10 -2.72 -5.65 14.87
CA PHE A 10 -3.74 -6.03 13.89
C PHE A 10 -3.83 -5.02 12.74
N ILE A 11 -3.86 -3.72 13.07
CA ILE A 11 -3.85 -2.66 12.06
C ILE A 11 -2.56 -2.72 11.23
N LYS A 12 -1.40 -2.98 11.85
CA LYS A 12 -0.13 -3.16 11.13
C LYS A 12 -0.22 -4.32 10.15
N TYR A 13 -0.69 -5.48 10.59
CA TYR A 13 -0.86 -6.66 9.73
C TYR A 13 -1.81 -6.40 8.57
N VAL A 14 -2.96 -5.78 8.83
CA VAL A 14 -3.91 -5.39 7.76
C VAL A 14 -3.26 -4.40 6.79
N ASN A 15 -2.53 -3.40 7.28
CA ASN A 15 -1.83 -2.47 6.41
C ASN A 15 -0.77 -3.16 5.55
N GLU A 16 -0.02 -4.14 6.08
CA GLU A 16 0.93 -4.93 5.30
C GLU A 16 0.25 -5.70 4.15
N LEU A 17 -0.89 -6.34 4.42
CA LEU A 17 -1.68 -7.00 3.38
C LEU A 17 -2.18 -6.02 2.32
N ARG A 18 -2.68 -4.86 2.73
CA ARG A 18 -3.17 -3.81 1.82
C ARG A 18 -2.05 -3.25 0.94
N ILE A 19 -0.87 -3.01 1.50
CA ILE A 19 0.30 -2.56 0.73
C ILE A 19 0.74 -3.64 -0.26
N GLY A 20 0.77 -4.92 0.14
CA GLY A 20 1.07 -6.02 -0.77
C GLY A 20 0.11 -6.07 -1.97
N GLN A 21 -1.18 -5.92 -1.73
CA GLN A 21 -2.17 -5.84 -2.82
C GLN A 21 -1.99 -4.58 -3.68
N ALA A 22 -1.59 -3.45 -3.08
CA ALA A 22 -1.32 -2.23 -3.81
C ALA A 22 -0.14 -2.39 -4.77
N CYS A 23 0.95 -3.04 -4.35
CA CYS A 23 2.08 -3.35 -5.23
C CYS A 23 1.64 -4.13 -6.48
N LYS A 24 0.82 -5.16 -6.30
CA LYS A 24 0.27 -5.95 -7.41
C LYS A 24 -0.52 -5.07 -8.40
N LEU A 25 -1.43 -4.25 -7.89
CA LEU A 25 -2.22 -3.33 -8.73
C LEU A 25 -1.38 -2.25 -9.40
N LEU A 26 -0.30 -1.79 -8.76
CA LEU A 26 0.61 -0.81 -9.35
C LEU A 26 1.33 -1.36 -10.58
N ILE A 27 1.63 -2.67 -10.58
CA ILE A 27 2.34 -3.37 -11.65
C ILE A 27 1.37 -3.81 -12.76
N GLU A 28 0.24 -4.41 -12.37
CA GLU A 28 -0.65 -5.13 -13.29
C GLU A 28 -1.81 -4.29 -13.83
N SER A 29 -1.98 -3.04 -13.40
CA SER A 29 -3.13 -2.23 -13.79
C SER A 29 -2.80 -0.77 -14.06
N GLU A 30 -3.61 -0.17 -14.94
CA GLU A 30 -3.58 1.25 -15.29
C GLU A 30 -4.34 2.15 -14.30
N LEU A 31 -4.84 1.59 -13.19
CA LEU A 31 -5.57 2.35 -12.18
C LEU A 31 -4.69 3.48 -11.63
N THR A 32 -5.25 4.66 -11.40
CA THR A 32 -4.52 5.75 -10.76
C THR A 32 -4.12 5.37 -9.33
N ILE A 33 -3.09 6.03 -8.80
CA ILE A 33 -2.63 5.80 -7.41
C ILE A 33 -3.78 6.04 -6.41
N ALA A 34 -4.66 7.01 -6.70
CA ALA A 34 -5.83 7.30 -5.89
C ALA A 34 -6.85 6.14 -5.89
N GLU A 35 -7.17 5.60 -7.07
CA GLU A 35 -8.06 4.44 -7.18
C GLU A 35 -7.49 3.21 -6.45
N ILE A 36 -6.18 2.95 -6.59
CA ILE A 36 -5.51 1.85 -5.87
C ILE A 36 -5.60 2.05 -4.36
N CYS A 37 -5.33 3.27 -3.87
CA CYS A 37 -5.44 3.62 -2.45
C CYS A 37 -6.83 3.26 -1.89
N TYR A 38 -7.91 3.69 -2.54
CA TYR A 38 -9.26 3.38 -2.08
C TYR A 38 -9.62 1.91 -2.26
N LYS A 39 -9.19 1.28 -3.36
CA LYS A 39 -9.46 -0.14 -3.65
C LYS A 39 -8.80 -1.09 -2.64
N VAL A 40 -7.62 -0.75 -2.13
CA VAL A 40 -6.95 -1.52 -1.06
C VAL A 40 -7.41 -1.11 0.35
N GLY A 41 -8.46 -0.29 0.47
CA GLY A 41 -9.12 0.00 1.75
C GLY A 41 -8.43 1.07 2.61
N PHE A 42 -7.63 1.96 2.01
CA PHE A 42 -7.20 3.19 2.67
C PHE A 42 -8.22 4.30 2.45
N ASN A 43 -8.50 5.07 3.50
CA ASN A 43 -9.50 6.15 3.44
C ASN A 43 -8.92 7.50 2.99
N ASN A 44 -7.60 7.61 2.84
CA ASN A 44 -6.95 8.79 2.29
C ASN A 44 -5.58 8.48 1.70
N LEU A 45 -5.22 9.28 0.69
CA LEU A 45 -4.00 9.10 -0.09
C LEU A 45 -2.72 9.38 0.71
N SER A 46 -2.73 10.36 1.61
CA SER A 46 -1.55 10.72 2.41
C SER A 46 -1.10 9.58 3.33
N ASN A 47 -2.04 8.91 3.99
CA ASN A 47 -1.76 7.76 4.83
C ASN A 47 -1.30 6.56 4.00
N PHE A 48 -1.94 6.31 2.85
CA PHE A 48 -1.49 5.27 1.92
C PHE A 48 -0.04 5.50 1.47
N ASN A 49 0.27 6.70 0.97
CA ASN A 49 1.60 7.07 0.52
C ASN A 49 2.64 6.92 1.63
N ARG A 50 2.33 7.38 2.86
CA ARG A 50 3.22 7.22 4.01
C ARG A 50 3.48 5.74 4.32
N ARG A 51 2.43 4.90 4.39
CA ARG A 51 2.60 3.46 4.70
C ARG A 51 3.32 2.71 3.59
N PHE A 52 3.10 3.09 2.34
CA PHE A 52 3.82 2.53 1.20
C PHE A 52 5.30 2.90 1.27
N PHE A 53 5.61 4.18 1.52
CA PHE A 53 6.98 4.66 1.64
C PHE A 53 7.71 4.04 2.84
N GLU A 54 7.06 3.92 4.00
CA GLU A 54 7.63 3.22 5.18
C GLU A 54 8.01 1.77 4.88
N ARG A 55 7.38 1.13 3.88
CA ARG A 55 7.62 -0.27 3.52
C ARG A 55 8.66 -0.45 2.40
N HIS A 56 8.66 0.45 1.42
CA HIS A 56 9.42 0.30 0.16
C HIS A 56 10.47 1.39 -0.06
N GLU A 57 10.50 2.43 0.78
CA GLU A 57 11.42 3.58 0.70
C GLU A 57 11.32 4.39 -0.61
N ILE A 58 10.28 4.12 -1.41
CA ILE A 58 9.93 4.86 -2.63
C ILE A 58 8.43 5.12 -2.68
N SER A 59 8.02 6.14 -3.44
CA SER A 59 6.61 6.46 -3.60
C SER A 59 5.90 5.43 -4.50
N PRO A 60 4.57 5.23 -4.35
CA PRO A 60 3.80 4.36 -5.24
C PRO A 60 3.96 4.69 -6.73
N LYS A 61 4.10 5.99 -7.05
CA LYS A 61 4.33 6.46 -8.41
C LYS A 61 5.68 5.99 -8.94
N ARG A 62 6.74 6.16 -8.16
CA ARG A 62 8.09 5.71 -8.54
C ARG A 62 8.15 4.18 -8.63
N TYR A 63 7.51 3.49 -7.70
CA TYR A 63 7.38 2.03 -7.73
C TYR A 63 6.73 1.54 -9.03
N ARG A 64 5.63 2.17 -9.47
CA ARG A 64 5.03 1.85 -10.77
C ARG A 64 5.98 2.10 -11.94
N GLN A 65 6.74 3.19 -11.91
CA GLN A 65 7.69 3.50 -12.99
C GLN A 65 8.82 2.47 -13.08
N GLU A 66 9.28 1.95 -11.94
CA GLU A 66 10.39 0.98 -11.89
C GLU A 66 9.94 -0.46 -12.16
N PHE A 67 8.69 -0.82 -11.88
CA PHE A 67 8.21 -2.21 -11.91
C PHE A 67 6.95 -2.46 -12.75
N GLY A 68 6.28 -1.42 -13.24
CA GLY A 68 5.05 -1.53 -14.02
C GLY A 68 5.29 -2.08 -15.43
N VAL A 69 4.27 -2.71 -16.00
CA VAL A 69 4.32 -3.22 -17.38
C VAL A 69 4.41 -2.03 -18.35
N GLY A 70 5.61 -1.75 -18.85
CA GLY A 70 5.92 -0.61 -19.73
C GLY A 70 6.97 0.37 -19.19
N GLY A 71 7.50 0.15 -17.99
CA GLY A 71 8.75 0.76 -17.49
C GLY A 71 10.00 0.02 -17.97
#